data_AF-A0A3C2AKT9-F1
#
_entry.id   AF-A0A3C2AKT9-F1
#
_cell.length_a   1.000
_cell.length_b   1.000
_cell.length_c   1.000
_cell.angle_alpha   90.00
_cell.angle_beta   90.00
_cell.angle_gamma   90.00
#
_symmetry.space_group_name_H-M   'P 1'
#
loop_
_entity.id
_entity.type
_entity.pdbx_description
1 polymer ?
#
loop_
_entity_poly.entity_id
_entity_poly.type
_entity_poly.pdbx_seq_one_letter_code
_entity_poly.pdbx_strand_id
1 'polypeptide(L)' 'MKELPTFKYNPNAERLGILKKEKTTCPVCGQDRNYVYQGPFYCIDEVEGICPWCIKDGSAAKKYDGEFQDAAPLK' A
#
# COMPACT_ATOMS: atom_id res chain seq x y z
N MET A 1 -13.57 -5.51 12.47
CA MET A 1 -12.75 -4.46 11.83
C MET A 1 -11.36 -5.06 11.57
N LYS A 2 -10.81 -4.90 10.36
CA LYS A 2 -9.46 -5.41 10.05
C LYS A 2 -8.45 -4.42 10.64
N GLU A 3 -7.52 -4.90 11.47
CA GLU A 3 -6.43 -4.07 12.00
C GLU A 3 -5.56 -3.53 10.85
N LEU A 4 -4.94 -2.36 11.08
CA LEU A 4 -4.02 -1.78 10.12
C LEU A 4 -2.81 -2.71 9.93
N PRO A 5 -2.32 -2.91 8.69
CA PRO A 5 -1.17 -3.75 8.47
C PRO A 5 0.09 -3.10 9.05
N THR A 6 0.91 -3.90 9.71
CA THR A 6 2.24 -3.48 10.17
C THR A 6 3.27 -3.70 9.07
N PHE A 7 4.14 -2.71 8.85
CA PHE A 7 5.22 -2.80 7.87
C PHE A 7 6.54 -3.04 8.60
N LYS A 8 7.24 -4.13 8.25
CA LYS A 8 8.46 -4.58 8.96
C LYS A 8 9.53 -3.49 9.02
N TYR A 9 9.71 -2.75 7.92
CA TYR A 9 10.70 -1.69 7.78
C TYR A 9 10.17 -0.29 8.12
N ASN A 10 8.86 -0.16 8.36
CA ASN A 10 8.21 1.08 8.73
C ASN A 10 7.26 0.83 9.92
N PRO A 11 7.79 0.53 11.12
CA PRO A 11 6.97 0.19 12.29
C PRO A 11 6.04 1.32 12.74
N ASN A 12 6.26 2.55 12.26
CA ASN A 12 5.41 3.72 12.50
C ASN A 12 4.74 4.26 11.22
N ALA A 13 4.41 3.39 10.25
CA ALA A 13 3.87 3.80 8.94
C ALA A 13 2.68 4.77 9.00
N GLU A 14 1.82 4.64 10.02
CA GLU A 14 0.72 5.57 10.29
C GLU A 14 1.20 6.98 10.69
N ARG A 15 2.25 7.07 11.51
CA ARG A 15 2.83 8.34 11.97
C ARG A 15 3.69 9.02 10.90
N LEU A 16 4.21 8.23 9.96
CA LEU A 16 5.01 8.70 8.83
C LEU A 16 4.15 9.22 7.65
N GLY A 17 2.81 9.21 7.79
CA GLY A 17 1.90 9.65 6.73
C GLY A 17 1.78 8.66 5.57
N ILE A 18 2.37 7.46 5.69
CA ILE A 18 2.32 6.40 4.66
C ILE A 18 0.91 5.81 4.58
N LEU A 19 0.18 5.81 5.71
CA LEU A 19 -1.22 5.41 5.76
C LEU A 19 -2.09 6.63 6.05
N LYS A 20 -2.98 6.97 5.12
CA LYS A 20 -3.93 8.08 5.28
C LYS A 20 -5.31 7.53 5.56
N LYS A 21 -5.98 8.07 6.59
CA LYS A 21 -7.39 7.73 6.90
C LYS A 21 -8.30 8.43 5.90
N GLU A 22 -8.63 7.72 4.83
CA GLU A 22 -9.42 8.20 3.71
C GLU A 22 -10.27 7.06 3.16
N LYS A 23 -11.52 7.34 2.82
CA LYS A 23 -12.42 6.34 2.23
C LYS A 23 -12.04 6.12 0.77
N THR A 24 -11.90 4.87 0.37
CA THR A 24 -11.59 4.47 -1.00
C THR A 24 -12.24 3.14 -1.33
N THR A 25 -12.56 2.92 -2.60
CA THR A 25 -12.79 1.58 -3.14
C THR A 25 -11.48 1.14 -3.79
N CYS A 26 -10.78 0.20 -3.15
CA CYS A 26 -9.43 -0.17 -3.56
C CYS A 26 -9.42 -0.68 -5.01
N PRO A 27 -8.64 -0.08 -5.93
CA PRO A 27 -8.65 -0.51 -7.33
C PRO A 27 -8.00 -1.90 -7.50
N VAL A 28 -7.29 -2.41 -6.51
CA VAL A 28 -6.67 -3.76 -6.54
C VAL A 28 -7.67 -4.85 -6.17
N CYS A 29 -8.30 -4.74 -4.99
CA CYS A 29 -9.16 -5.80 -4.44
C CYS A 29 -10.67 -5.49 -4.52
N GLY A 30 -11.06 -4.32 -4.98
CA GLY A 30 -12.46 -3.88 -5.11
C GLY A 30 -13.19 -3.64 -3.79
N GLN A 31 -12.50 -3.73 -2.64
CA GLN A 31 -13.12 -3.56 -1.33
C GLN A 31 -13.13 -2.09 -0.90
N ASP A 32 -14.22 -1.68 -0.24
CA ASP A 32 -14.30 -0.40 0.45
C ASP A 32 -13.43 -0.40 1.70
N ARG A 33 -12.59 0.61 1.82
CA ARG A 33 -11.60 0.77 2.88
C ARG A 33 -11.64 2.18 3.43
N ASN A 34 -11.25 2.30 4.70
CA ASN A 34 -11.14 3.58 5.40
C ASN A 34 -9.69 4.12 5.43
N TYR A 35 -8.78 3.47 4.71
CA TYR A 35 -7.38 3.85 4.64
C TYR A 35 -6.84 3.66 3.22
N VAL A 36 -5.98 4.58 2.82
CA VAL A 36 -5.23 4.62 1.57
C VAL A 36 -3.73 4.59 1.88
N TYR A 37 -2.97 3.89 1.05
CA TYR A 37 -1.51 3.95 1.06
C TYR A 37 -1.04 5.17 0.25
N GLN A 38 -0.17 5.98 0.86
CA GLN A 38 0.41 7.22 0.32
C GLN A 38 1.95 7.13 0.20
N GLY A 39 2.51 5.94 0.42
CA GLY A 39 3.94 5.72 0.22
C GLY A 39 4.30 5.55 -1.27
N PRO A 40 5.60 5.46 -1.57
CA PRO A 40 6.07 5.26 -2.94
C PRO A 40 5.64 3.89 -3.47
N PHE A 41 5.00 3.92 -4.64
CA PHE A 41 4.66 2.74 -5.43
C PHE A 41 4.97 3.08 -6.89
N TYR A 42 5.86 2.32 -7.50
CA TYR A 42 6.32 2.58 -8.87
C TYR A 42 5.68 1.56 -9.80
N CYS A 43 4.86 2.01 -10.73
CA CYS A 43 4.29 1.22 -11.80
C CYS A 43 4.10 2.08 -13.06
N ILE A 44 3.82 1.45 -14.19
CA ILE A 44 3.54 2.16 -15.45
C ILE A 44 2.19 2.87 -15.38
N ASP A 45 1.21 2.26 -14.71
CA ASP A 45 -0.13 2.80 -14.58
C ASP A 45 -0.18 3.96 -13.57
N GLU A 46 -1.00 4.97 -13.83
CA GLU A 46 -1.34 6.01 -12.86
C GLU A 46 -2.44 5.49 -11.93
N VAL A 47 -2.07 5.14 -10.70
CA VAL A 47 -2.95 4.46 -9.74
C VAL A 47 -2.97 5.18 -8.40
N GLU A 48 -4.17 5.43 -7.89
CA GLU A 48 -4.40 6.04 -6.58
C GLU A 48 -5.40 5.22 -5.76
N GLY A 49 -5.51 5.51 -4.45
CA GLY A 49 -6.52 4.85 -3.60
C GLY A 49 -6.21 3.38 -3.27
N ILE A 50 -4.98 2.91 -3.49
CA ILE A 50 -4.61 1.53 -3.14
C ILE A 50 -4.68 1.36 -1.62
N CYS A 51 -5.37 0.31 -1.18
CA CYS A 51 -5.48 0.06 0.25
C CYS A 51 -4.17 -0.52 0.83
N PRO A 52 -3.86 -0.24 2.10
CA PRO A 52 -2.61 -0.69 2.73
C PRO A 52 -2.45 -2.22 2.76
N TRP A 53 -3.55 -2.97 2.78
CA TRP A 53 -3.50 -4.43 2.80
C TRP A 53 -2.99 -5.02 1.47
N CYS A 54 -3.39 -4.44 0.34
CA CYS A 54 -2.91 -4.87 -0.99
C CYS A 54 -1.44 -4.53 -1.23
N ILE A 55 -0.92 -3.52 -0.53
CA ILE A 55 0.51 -3.24 -0.49
C ILE A 55 1.22 -4.30 0.36
N LYS A 56 0.70 -4.57 1.57
CA LYS A 56 1.29 -5.50 2.52
C LYS A 56 1.40 -6.94 2.01
N ASP A 57 0.38 -7.41 1.29
CA ASP A 57 0.32 -8.79 0.77
C ASP A 57 0.89 -8.93 -0.66
N GLY A 58 1.37 -7.84 -1.26
CA GLY A 58 1.95 -7.82 -2.60
C GLY A 58 0.93 -7.88 -3.76
N SER A 59 -0.39 -7.85 -3.48
CA SER A 59 -1.41 -7.87 -4.53
C SER A 59 -1.32 -6.68 -5.49
N ALA A 60 -0.95 -5.49 -4.98
CA ALA A 60 -0.79 -4.29 -5.79
C ALA A 60 0.36 -4.44 -6.79
N ALA A 61 1.53 -4.91 -6.32
CA ALA A 61 2.67 -5.21 -7.16
C ALA A 61 2.32 -6.24 -8.25
N LYS A 62 1.67 -7.35 -7.86
CA LYS A 62 1.25 -8.39 -8.80
C LYS A 62 0.28 -7.88 -9.87
N LYS A 63 -0.61 -6.95 -9.52
CA LYS A 63 -1.63 -6.44 -10.43
C LYS A 63 -1.06 -5.46 -11.46
N TYR A 64 -0.20 -4.55 -11.02
CA TYR A 64 0.30 -3.43 -11.83
C TYR A 64 1.73 -3.62 -12.33
N ASP A 65 2.29 -4.83 -12.15
CA ASP A 65 3.71 -5.10 -12.37
C ASP A 65 4.61 -4.04 -11.71
N GLY A 66 4.22 -3.67 -10.49
CA GLY A 66 4.76 -2.53 -9.77
C GLY A 66 5.74 -2.93 -8.68
N GLU A 67 6.66 -2.04 -8.37
CA GLU A 67 7.65 -2.23 -7.31
C GLU A 67 7.37 -1.30 -6.14
N PHE A 68 7.55 -1.83 -4.93
CA PHE A 68 7.65 -1.03 -3.72
C PHE A 68 9.11 -0.66 -3.52
N GLN A 69 9.39 0.33 -2.67
CA GLN A 69 10.77 0.71 -2.32
C GLN A 69 11.59 -0.40 -1.60
N ASP A 70 11.05 -1.62 -1.47
CA ASP A 70 11.64 -2.82 -0.86
C ASP A 70 12.24 -3.80 -1.90
N ALA A 71 12.73 -3.30 -3.04
CA ALA A 71 13.33 -4.14 -4.08
C ALA A 71 14.84 -4.40 -3.93
N ALA A 72 15.50 -3.87 -2.89
CA ALA A 72 16.90 -4.17 -2.64
C ALA A 72 17.17 -4.43 -1.14
N PRO A 73 17.39 -5.69 -0.71
CA PRO A 73 18.27 -5.88 0.44
C PRO A 73 19.63 -5.31 0.01
N LEU A 74 20.05 -4.21 0.63
CA LEU A 74 21.44 -3.79 0.59
C LEU A 74 22.26 -5.00 1.08
N LYS A 75 23.01 -5.61 0.15
CA LYS A 75 24.02 -6.62 0.48
C LYS A 75 25.18 -5.98 1.22
#